data_AF-A0A258GW19-F1
#
_entry.id   AF-A0A258GW19-F1
#
_cell.length_a   1.000
_cell.length_b   1.000
_cell.length_c   1.000
_cell.angle_alpha   90.00
_cell.angle_beta   90.00
_cell.angle_gamma   90.00
#
_symmetry.space_group_name_H-M   'P 1'
#
loop_
_entity.id
_entity.type
_entity.pdbx_description
1 polymer ?
#
loop_
_entity_poly.entity_id
_entity_poly.type
_entity_poly.pdbx_seq_one_letter_code
_entity_poly.pdbx_strand_id
1 'polypeptide(L)'
;MEKYRDIALFVIALAVPVLFFTLAFIPGGFDFVPYLLSHPTWQPVIIYGGILLAIGVLGWRVYRRIHPAPRKKGPASTYVSPTKMPKVEGSEAVRRAREGNGERP
;
A
#
# COMPACT_ATOMS: atom_id res chain seq x y z
N MET A 1 9.89 -28.66 22.84
CA MET A 1 8.53 -28.07 22.86
C MET A 1 8.37 -26.86 21.93
N GLU A 2 9.43 -26.16 21.53
CA GLU A 2 9.31 -24.94 20.69
C GLU A 2 8.70 -25.18 19.30
N LYS A 3 9.02 -26.30 18.65
CA LYS A 3 8.54 -26.63 17.30
C LYS A 3 7.00 -26.68 17.20
N TYR A 4 6.31 -27.11 18.25
CA TYR A 4 4.84 -27.15 18.29
C TYR A 4 4.23 -25.76 18.53
N ARG A 5 4.93 -24.88 19.26
CA ARG A 5 4.50 -23.50 19.51
C ARG A 5 4.51 -22.69 18.22
N ASP A 6 5.57 -22.80 17.42
CA ASP A 6 5.68 -22.04 16.16
C ASP A 6 4.64 -22.49 15.13
N ILE A 7 4.38 -23.81 15.05
CA ILE A 7 3.32 -24.35 14.21
C ILE A 7 1.94 -23.87 14.69
N ALA A 8 1.68 -23.90 16.00
CA ALA A 8 0.42 -23.42 16.55
C ALA A 8 0.21 -21.92 16.27
N LEU A 9 1.24 -21.09 16.41
CA LEU A 9 1.18 -19.67 16.08
C LEU A 9 0.89 -19.44 14.60
N PHE A 10 1.51 -20.21 13.71
CA PHE A 10 1.26 -20.12 12.28
C PHE A 10 -0.18 -20.51 11.92
N VAL A 11 -0.68 -21.59 12.51
CA VAL A 11 -2.07 -22.05 12.32
C VAL A 11 -3.05 -20.99 12.83
N ILE A 12 -2.83 -20.42 14.03
CA ILE A 12 -3.69 -19.37 14.58
C ILE A 12 -3.64 -18.12 13.69
N ALA A 13 -2.45 -17.72 13.23
CA ALA A 13 -2.28 -16.55 12.38
C ALA A 13 -3.02 -16.66 11.04
N LEU A 14 -3.24 -17.87 10.53
CA LEU A 14 -3.96 -18.13 9.29
C LEU A 14 -5.45 -18.39 9.53
N ALA A 15 -5.78 -19.12 10.60
CA ALA A 15 -7.15 -19.47 10.96
C ALA A 15 -7.96 -18.25 11.43
N VAL A 16 -7.38 -17.33 12.21
CA VAL A 16 -8.08 -16.16 12.74
C VAL A 16 -8.59 -15.25 11.61
N PRO A 17 -7.77 -14.83 10.61
CA PRO A 17 -8.27 -14.05 9.49
C PRO A 17 -9.35 -14.78 8.67
N VAL A 18 -9.17 -16.08 8.41
CA VAL A 18 -10.14 -16.88 7.63
C VAL A 18 -11.47 -16.99 8.36
N LEU A 19 -11.46 -17.21 9.67
CA LEU A 19 -12.65 -17.23 10.50
C LEU A 19 -13.35 -15.87 10.48
N PHE A 20 -12.59 -14.79 10.65
CA PHE A 20 -13.13 -13.43 10.62
C PHE A 20 -13.76 -13.08 9.27
N PHE A 21 -13.12 -13.49 8.18
CA PHE A 21 -13.63 -13.31 6.83
C PHE A 21 -14.94 -14.09 6.66
N THR A 22 -14.95 -15.39 7.02
CA THR A 22 -16.16 -16.22 6.96
C THR A 22 -17.33 -15.61 7.75
N LEU A 23 -17.08 -15.16 8.98
CA LEU A 23 -18.10 -14.50 9.82
C LEU A 23 -18.58 -13.17 9.22
N ALA A 24 -17.76 -12.45 8.46
CA ALA A 24 -18.15 -11.21 7.80
C ALA A 24 -19.10 -11.40 6.62
N PHE A 25 -19.07 -12.56 5.96
CA PHE A 25 -19.97 -12.87 4.85
C PHE A 25 -21.26 -13.57 5.28
N ILE A 26 -21.34 -14.04 6.54
CA ILE A 26 -22.55 -14.62 7.12
C ILE A 26 -23.37 -13.49 7.78
N PRO A 27 -24.61 -13.22 7.34
CA PRO A 27 -25.48 -12.28 8.04
C PRO A 27 -25.73 -12.77 9.46
N GLY A 28 -25.44 -11.93 10.46
CA GLY A 28 -25.47 -12.29 11.89
C GLY A 28 -24.19 -12.96 12.43
N GLY A 29 -23.15 -13.15 11.60
CA GLY A 29 -21.90 -13.78 12.00
C GLY A 29 -21.15 -13.03 13.11
N PHE A 30 -21.43 -11.76 13.35
CA PHE A 30 -20.83 -10.95 14.43
C PHE A 30 -21.78 -10.60 15.57
N ASP A 31 -22.99 -11.18 15.63
CA ASP A 31 -23.98 -10.85 16.67
C ASP A 31 -23.50 -11.22 18.09
N PHE A 32 -22.50 -12.09 18.21
CA PHE A 32 -21.86 -12.42 19.48
C PHE A 32 -20.94 -11.31 20.01
N VAL A 33 -20.45 -10.41 19.15
CA VAL A 33 -19.53 -9.33 19.53
C VAL A 33 -20.15 -8.39 20.57
N PRO A 34 -21.36 -7.82 20.37
CA PRO A 34 -21.99 -6.98 21.38
C PRO A 34 -22.28 -7.73 22.68
N TYR A 35 -22.65 -9.02 22.61
CA TYR A 35 -22.83 -9.87 23.79
C TYR A 35 -21.53 -10.02 24.58
N LEU A 36 -20.42 -10.33 23.91
CA LEU A 36 -19.10 -10.45 24.55
C LEU A 36 -18.61 -9.13 25.15
N LEU A 37 -18.91 -8.01 24.48
CA LEU A 37 -18.55 -6.67 24.95
C LEU A 37 -19.33 -6.26 26.21
N SER A 38 -20.55 -6.77 26.37
CA SER A 38 -21.41 -6.51 27.54
C SER A 38 -21.09 -7.41 28.74
N HIS A 39 -20.25 -8.44 28.56
CA HIS A 39 -19.94 -9.38 29.62
C HIS A 39 -18.87 -8.79 30.57
N PRO A 40 -19.14 -8.59 31.87
CA PRO A 40 -18.29 -7.80 32.77
C PRO A 40 -16.86 -8.37 32.93
N THR A 41 -16.70 -9.69 32.81
CA THR A 41 -15.39 -10.36 32.86
C THR A 41 -14.56 -10.16 31.58
N TRP A 42 -15.19 -10.18 30.42
CA TRP A 42 -14.49 -10.18 29.11
C TRP A 42 -14.33 -8.77 28.55
N GLN A 43 -15.23 -7.86 28.90
CA GLN A 43 -15.21 -6.46 28.50
C GLN A 43 -13.84 -5.78 28.68
N PRO A 44 -13.18 -5.80 29.87
CA PRO A 44 -11.89 -5.16 30.02
C PRO A 44 -10.82 -5.80 29.12
N VAL A 45 -10.82 -7.12 28.98
CA VAL A 45 -9.86 -7.83 28.13
C VAL A 45 -10.00 -7.43 26.67
N ILE A 46 -11.24 -7.35 26.16
CA ILE A 46 -11.52 -6.98 24.77
C ILE A 46 -11.17 -5.51 24.52
N ILE A 47 -11.51 -4.61 25.45
CA ILE A 47 -11.25 -3.17 25.30
C ILE A 47 -9.74 -2.90 25.36
N TYR A 48 -9.05 -3.33 26.43
CA TYR A 48 -7.61 -3.09 26.57
C TYR A 48 -6.79 -3.84 25.52
N GLY A 49 -7.19 -5.08 25.19
CA GLY A 49 -6.59 -5.85 24.11
C GLY A 49 -6.75 -5.16 22.77
N GLY A 50 -7.96 -4.69 22.45
CA GLY A 50 -8.24 -3.93 21.22
C GLY A 50 -7.44 -2.63 21.13
N ILE A 51 -7.34 -1.88 22.24
CA ILE A 51 -6.54 -0.64 22.31
C ILE A 51 -5.07 -0.94 22.07
N LEU A 52 -4.49 -1.94 22.73
CA LEU A 52 -3.09 -2.33 22.53
C LEU A 52 -2.80 -2.72 21.08
N LEU A 53 -3.72 -3.47 20.46
CA LEU A 53 -3.62 -3.89 19.08
C LEU A 53 -3.69 -2.68 18.13
N ALA A 54 -4.61 -1.76 18.37
CA ALA A 54 -4.73 -0.51 17.62
C ALA A 54 -3.46 0.36 17.74
N ILE A 55 -2.92 0.52 18.95
CA ILE A 55 -1.66 1.24 19.20
C ILE A 55 -0.50 0.54 18.48
N GLY A 56 -0.41 -0.78 18.55
CA GLY A 56 0.62 -1.56 17.85
C GLY A 56 0.57 -1.39 16.33
N VAL A 57 -0.62 -1.47 15.74
CA VAL A 57 -0.83 -1.24 14.30
C VAL A 57 -0.50 0.20 13.91
N LEU A 58 -0.91 1.18 14.72
CA LEU A 58 -0.59 2.58 14.48
C LEU A 58 0.91 2.83 14.57
N GLY A 59 1.58 2.29 15.59
CA GLY A 59 3.02 2.34 15.76
C GLY A 59 3.75 1.71 14.58
N TRP A 60 3.31 0.53 14.12
CA TRP A 60 3.84 -0.12 12.92
C TRP A 60 3.65 0.75 11.67
N ARG A 61 2.48 1.39 11.52
CA ARG A 61 2.19 2.26 10.38
C ARG A 61 3.06 3.51 10.38
N VAL A 62 3.30 4.10 11.55
CA VAL A 62 4.22 5.24 11.74
C VAL A 62 5.65 4.79 11.46
N TYR A 63 6.08 3.66 12.01
CA TYR A 63 7.41 3.08 11.76
C TYR A 63 7.65 2.85 10.26
N ARG A 64 6.69 2.26 9.53
CA ARG A 64 6.80 2.07 8.07
C ARG A 64 6.78 3.37 7.27
N ARG A 65 6.27 4.47 7.83
CA ARG A 65 6.35 5.80 7.21
C ARG A 65 7.70 6.46 7.44
N ILE A 66 8.27 6.31 8.64
CA ILE A 66 9.59 6.87 9.00
C ILE A 66 10.72 6.06 8.36
N HIS A 67 10.58 4.74 8.36
CA HIS A 67 11.50 3.79 7.72
C HIS A 67 10.75 3.10 6.57
N PRO A 68 10.56 3.79 5.43
CA PRO A 68 10.03 3.14 4.25
C PRO A 68 10.97 2.00 3.88
N ALA A 69 10.42 0.79 3.79
CA ALA A 69 11.17 -0.37 3.31
C ALA A 69 11.87 0.01 2.00
N PRO A 70 13.14 -0.39 1.79
CA PRO A 70 13.85 -0.07 0.56
C PRO A 70 12.97 -0.49 -0.61
N ARG A 71 12.49 0.50 -1.38
CA ARG A 71 11.73 0.22 -2.60
C ARG A 71 12.62 -0.73 -3.40
N LYS A 72 12.13 -1.93 -3.72
CA LYS A 72 12.72 -2.74 -4.79
C LYS A 72 12.92 -1.75 -5.94
N LYS A 73 14.16 -1.53 -6.35
CA LYS A 73 14.45 -0.75 -7.56
C LYS A 73 13.64 -1.43 -8.65
N GLY A 74 12.51 -0.81 -9.02
CA GLY A 74 11.80 -1.20 -10.21
C GLY A 74 12.81 -1.16 -11.35
N PRO A 75 12.64 -1.98 -12.41
CA PRO A 75 13.48 -1.86 -13.59
C PRO A 75 13.54 -0.38 -13.93
N ALA A 76 14.75 0.15 -14.10
CA ALA A 76 14.98 1.58 -14.31
C ALA A 76 14.03 2.04 -15.41
N SER A 77 12.90 2.63 -15.04
CA SER A 77 12.01 3.21 -16.03
C SER A 77 12.83 4.38 -16.52
N THR A 78 13.35 4.26 -17.74
CA THR A 78 14.04 5.31 -18.46
C THR A 78 13.24 6.57 -18.22
N TYR A 79 13.77 7.45 -17.36
CA TYR A 79 13.19 8.76 -17.16
C TYR A 79 13.44 9.50 -18.46
N VAL A 80 12.49 9.36 -19.38
CA VAL A 80 12.44 10.17 -20.59
C VAL A 80 12.04 11.55 -20.11
N SER A 81 13.06 12.36 -19.80
CA SER A 81 12.88 13.80 -19.62
C SER A 81 12.09 14.31 -20.85
N PRO A 82 10.98 15.05 -20.67
CA PRO A 82 10.21 15.60 -21.79
C PRO A 82 10.98 16.65 -22.61
N THR A 83 12.27 16.86 -22.33
CA THR A 83 13.05 17.99 -22.83
C THR A 83 13.93 17.64 -24.02
N LYS A 84 13.94 16.40 -24.50
CA LYS A 84 14.57 16.04 -25.79
C LYS A 84 13.51 15.92 -26.89
N MET A 85 12.82 17.02 -27.18
CA MET A 85 12.25 17.19 -28.51
C MET A 85 13.42 17.26 -29.50
N PRO A 86 13.46 16.42 -30.56
CA PRO A 86 14.36 16.64 -31.66
C PRO A 86 13.98 17.99 -32.28
N LYS A 87 14.87 18.97 -32.16
CA LYS A 87 14.73 20.28 -32.81
C LYS A 87 15.10 20.13 -34.29
N VAL A 88 14.45 19.21 -35.00
CA VAL A 88 14.81 18.81 -36.36
C VAL A 88 13.54 18.59 -37.17
N GLU A 89 12.82 19.68 -37.42
CA GLU A 89 11.90 19.77 -38.56
C GLU A 89 11.52 21.23 -38.81
N GLY A 90 11.27 22.00 -37.75
CA GLY A 90 10.97 23.42 -37.86
C GLY A 90 12.17 24.31 -38.23
N SER A 91 13.40 23.95 -37.82
CA SER A 91 14.59 24.77 -38.05
C SER A 91 15.10 24.70 -39.50
N GLU A 92 15.05 23.53 -40.13
CA GLU A 92 15.43 23.39 -41.54
C GLU A 92 14.36 23.93 -42.48
N ALA A 93 13.07 23.73 -42.17
CA ALA A 93 11.97 24.29 -42.95
C ALA A 93 11.98 25.82 -42.91
N VAL A 94 12.25 26.43 -41.75
CA VAL A 94 12.39 27.89 -41.60
C VAL A 94 13.65 28.41 -42.28
N ARG A 95 14.76 27.64 -42.29
CA ARG A 95 15.99 28.04 -42.99
C ARG A 95 15.81 28.03 -44.50
N ARG A 96 15.16 27.00 -45.07
CA ARG A 96 14.82 26.95 -46.50
C ARG A 96 13.82 28.02 -46.91
N ALA A 97 12.83 28.34 -46.05
CA ALA A 97 11.89 29.43 -46.31
C ALA A 97 12.58 30.82 -46.29
N ARG A 98 13.63 30.99 -45.46
CA ARG A 98 14.40 32.24 -45.41
C ARG A 98 15.41 32.38 -46.55
N GLU A 99 16.01 31.28 -46.99
CA GLU A 99 16.91 31.23 -48.15
C GLU A 99 16.15 31.37 -49.48
N GLY A 100 14.90 30.89 -49.57
CA GLY A 100 14.07 30.99 -50.78
C GLY A 100 13.35 32.34 -50.99
N ASN A 101 13.38 33.26 -50.02
CA ASN A 101 12.68 34.55 -50.08
C ASN A 101 13.63 35.77 -50.25
N GLY A 102 14.90 35.51 -50.59
CA GLY A 102 15.97 36.51 -50.69
C GLY A 102 16.34 36.97 -52.10
N GLU A 103 15.72 36.44 -53.15
CA GLU A 103 15.96 36.87 -54.53
C GLU A 103 14.62 37.04 -55.25
N ARG A 104 14.13 38.28 -55.35
CA ARG A 104 13.76 38.91 -56.63
C ARG A 104 13.96 40.44 -56.55
N PRO A 105 14.59 41.06 -57.57
CA PRO A 105 14.65 42.51 -57.76
C PRO A 105 13.26 43.11 -58.07
#